data_AF-A0A2K3JXE0-F1
#
_entry.id   AF-A0A2K3JXE0-F1
#
_cell.length_a   1.000
_cell.length_b   1.000
_cell.length_c   1.000
_cell.angle_alpha   90.00
_cell.angle_beta   90.00
_cell.angle_gamma   90.00
#
_symmetry.space_group_name_H-M   'P 1'
#
loop_
_entity.id
_entity.type
_entity.pdbx_description
1 polymer ?
#
loop_
_entity_poly.entity_id
_entity_poly.type
_entity_poly.pdbx_seq_one_letter_code
_entity_poly.pdbx_strand_id
1 'polypeptide(L)'
;AIHAKSMLHLLKEALDGVVLHDPNIPFVVVDLGCSCGINTINVMDVIIKHITKRYEALGFNPPEFSAFFSDLPSNDFNTLFQLLPPLANSGVSMEECLAANNHRSYFAAGVPGSFYRRLFPARSVDVFHSAFSLHWLSQT
;
A
#
# COMPACT_ATOMS: atom_id res chain seq x y z
N ALA A 1 20.69 1.18 -8.06
CA ALA A 1 20.01 2.45 -8.45
C ALA A 1 19.16 2.32 -9.71
N ILE A 2 19.71 1.83 -10.85
CA ILE A 2 18.96 1.73 -12.12
C ILE A 2 17.80 0.73 -12.06
N HIS A 3 18.03 -0.49 -11.58
CA HIS A 3 16.98 -1.54 -11.51
C HIS A 3 15.77 -1.13 -10.64
N ALA A 4 16.00 -0.49 -9.50
CA ALA A 4 14.91 -0.02 -8.63
C ALA A 4 14.06 1.07 -9.32
N LYS A 5 14.69 1.97 -10.08
CA LYS A 5 13.99 3.01 -10.85
C LYS A 5 13.14 2.39 -11.97
N SER A 6 13.65 1.35 -12.64
CA SER A 6 12.91 0.61 -13.65
C SER A 6 11.70 -0.14 -13.06
N MET A 7 11.83 -0.76 -11.89
CA MET A 7 10.71 -1.43 -11.22
C MET A 7 9.61 -0.45 -10.80
N LEU A 8 9.99 0.73 -10.28
CA LEU A 8 9.03 1.78 -9.94
C LEU A 8 8.26 2.31 -11.17
N HIS A 9 8.92 2.37 -12.33
CA HIS A 9 8.25 2.74 -13.58
C HIS A 9 7.17 1.71 -13.94
N LEU A 10 7.52 0.42 -13.95
CA LEU A 10 6.56 -0.65 -14.26
C LEU A 10 5.38 -0.68 -13.29
N LEU A 11 5.64 -0.45 -12.00
CA LEU A 11 4.58 -0.34 -11.00
C LEU A 11 3.62 0.81 -11.34
N LYS A 12 4.14 2.01 -11.63
CA LYS A 12 3.31 3.17 -11.98
C LYS A 12 2.51 2.97 -13.26
N GLU A 13 3.13 2.39 -14.28
CA GLU A 13 2.48 2.05 -15.54
C GLU A 13 1.32 1.06 -15.32
N ALA A 14 1.50 0.05 -14.46
CA ALA A 14 0.41 -0.84 -14.08
C ALA A 14 -0.70 -0.09 -13.31
N LEU A 15 -0.33 0.82 -12.41
CA LEU A 15 -1.29 1.64 -11.66
C LEU A 15 -2.08 2.60 -12.54
N ASP A 16 -1.55 3.03 -13.69
CA ASP A 16 -2.27 3.86 -14.65
C ASP A 16 -3.44 3.11 -15.31
N GLY A 17 -3.36 1.78 -15.38
CA GLY A 17 -4.44 0.91 -15.86
C GLY A 17 -5.57 0.66 -14.86
N VAL A 18 -5.41 1.06 -13.60
CA VAL A 18 -6.44 0.87 -12.56
C VAL A 18 -7.62 1.80 -12.83
N VAL A 19 -8.84 1.26 -12.80
CA VAL A 19 -10.08 2.04 -12.89
C VAL A 19 -10.32 2.74 -11.56
N LEU A 20 -10.49 4.06 -11.59
CA LEU A 20 -10.84 4.83 -10.40
C LEU A 20 -12.35 4.82 -10.21
N HIS A 21 -12.79 4.58 -8.99
CA HIS A 21 -14.19 4.49 -8.61
C HIS A 21 -14.64 5.77 -7.87
N ASP A 22 -15.87 5.74 -7.35
CA ASP A 22 -16.41 6.86 -6.56
C ASP A 22 -15.46 7.19 -5.39
N PRO A 23 -15.00 8.44 -5.25
CA PRO A 23 -14.09 8.85 -4.17
C PRO A 23 -14.73 8.75 -2.77
N ASN A 24 -16.04 8.53 -2.66
CA ASN A 24 -16.70 8.27 -1.38
C ASN A 24 -16.52 6.81 -0.91
N ILE A 25 -15.98 5.92 -1.76
CA ILE A 25 -15.69 4.54 -1.40
C ILE A 25 -14.19 4.44 -1.08
N PRO A 26 -13.80 3.85 0.07
CA PRO A 26 -12.40 3.67 0.41
C PRO A 26 -11.65 2.85 -0.64
N PHE A 27 -10.45 3.29 -1.00
CA PHE A 27 -9.58 2.59 -1.93
C PHE A 27 -8.66 1.63 -1.17
N VAL A 28 -8.70 0.35 -1.55
CA VAL A 28 -8.05 -0.75 -0.84
C VAL A 28 -6.85 -1.26 -1.63
N VAL A 29 -5.67 -1.15 -1.00
CA VAL A 29 -4.40 -1.66 -1.49
C VAL A 29 -3.92 -2.78 -0.57
N VAL A 30 -3.42 -3.86 -1.16
CA VAL A 30 -2.87 -5.00 -0.42
C VAL A 30 -1.46 -5.32 -0.90
N ASP A 31 -0.51 -5.47 0.02
CA ASP A 31 0.80 -6.07 -0.24
C ASP A 31 0.83 -7.53 0.24
N LEU A 32 1.07 -8.46 -0.69
CA LEU A 32 1.11 -9.91 -0.46
C LEU A 32 2.55 -10.41 -0.29
N GLY A 33 2.85 -10.88 0.92
CA GLY A 33 4.19 -11.25 1.37
C GLY A 33 4.99 -10.00 1.76
N CYS A 34 4.46 -9.22 2.71
CA CYS A 34 4.99 -7.93 3.09
C CYS A 34 6.27 -7.99 3.94
N SER A 35 6.57 -9.15 4.55
CA SER A 35 7.59 -9.28 5.60
C SER A 35 7.37 -8.24 6.70
N CYS A 36 8.44 -7.69 7.29
CA CYS A 36 8.37 -6.74 8.39
C CYS A 36 9.21 -5.47 8.20
N GLY A 37 9.86 -5.30 7.05
CA GLY A 37 10.81 -4.21 6.81
C GLY A 37 10.24 -2.98 6.11
N ILE A 38 11.01 -1.89 6.04
CA ILE A 38 10.58 -0.61 5.44
C ILE A 38 10.20 -0.69 3.95
N ASN A 39 10.61 -1.75 3.24
CA ASN A 39 10.33 -1.92 1.82
C ASN A 39 8.82 -1.96 1.52
N THR A 40 8.04 -2.71 2.32
CA THR A 40 6.58 -2.79 2.11
C THR A 40 5.92 -1.43 2.31
N ILE A 41 6.32 -0.70 3.36
CA ILE A 41 5.81 0.64 3.67
C ILE A 41 6.11 1.60 2.51
N ASN A 42 7.35 1.60 2.00
CA ASN A 42 7.76 2.45 0.88
C ASN A 42 6.96 2.15 -0.40
N VAL A 43 6.68 0.88 -0.69
CA VAL A 43 5.91 0.51 -1.87
C VAL A 43 4.46 0.94 -1.72
N MET A 44 3.85 0.73 -0.55
CA MET A 44 2.47 1.18 -0.27
C MET A 44 2.35 2.70 -0.40
N ASP A 45 3.33 3.43 0.13
CA ASP A 45 3.45 4.88 -0.07
C ASP A 45 3.48 5.29 -1.54
N VAL A 46 4.28 4.59 -2.36
CA VAL A 46 4.37 4.86 -3.80
C VAL A 46 3.04 4.62 -4.49
N ILE A 47 2.38 3.49 -4.19
CA ILE A 47 1.08 3.14 -4.80
C ILE A 47 0.04 4.20 -4.43
N ILE A 48 -0.10 4.49 -3.14
CA ILE A 48 -1.11 5.42 -2.63
C ILE A 48 -0.85 6.83 -3.17
N LYS A 49 0.38 7.34 -3.10
CA LYS A 49 0.74 8.66 -3.66
C LYS A 49 0.46 8.75 -5.16
N HIS A 50 0.64 7.66 -5.91
CA HIS A 50 0.33 7.63 -7.34
C HIS A 50 -1.18 7.69 -7.59
N ILE A 51 -1.97 6.87 -6.88
CA ILE A 51 -3.43 6.86 -7.01
C ILE A 51 -4.05 8.19 -6.54
N THR A 52 -3.57 8.77 -5.43
CA THR A 52 -3.95 10.12 -4.97
C THR A 52 -3.80 11.14 -6.11
N LYS A 53 -2.64 11.18 -6.76
CA LYS A 53 -2.39 12.10 -7.89
C LYS A 53 -3.32 11.86 -9.08
N ARG A 54 -3.72 10.61 -9.33
CA ARG A 54 -4.68 10.30 -10.40
C ARG A 54 -6.08 10.81 -10.07
N TYR A 55 -6.54 10.72 -8.81
CA TYR A 55 -7.80 11.35 -8.38
C TYR A 55 -7.74 12.88 -8.48
N GLU A 56 -6.65 13.49 -8.00
CA GLU A 56 -6.44 14.95 -8.07
C GLU A 56 -6.43 15.45 -9.52
N ALA A 57 -5.82 14.72 -10.44
CA ALA A 57 -5.78 15.06 -11.86
C ALA A 57 -7.18 15.04 -12.52
N LEU A 58 -8.14 14.31 -11.94
CA LEU A 58 -9.54 14.31 -12.35
C LEU A 58 -10.37 15.39 -11.63
N GLY A 59 -9.76 16.20 -10.76
CA GLY A 59 -10.43 17.22 -9.96
C GLY A 59 -11.20 16.68 -8.76
N PHE A 60 -10.96 15.43 -8.36
CA PHE A 60 -11.58 14.83 -7.18
C PHE A 60 -10.69 14.99 -5.95
N ASN A 61 -11.31 15.10 -4.78
CA ASN A 61 -10.63 14.81 -3.53
C ASN A 61 -10.34 13.30 -3.48
N PRO A 62 -9.11 12.87 -3.13
CA PRO A 62 -8.79 11.46 -3.01
C PRO A 62 -9.68 10.74 -1.97
N PRO A 63 -10.02 9.47 -2.19
CA PRO A 63 -10.75 8.67 -1.20
C PRO A 63 -9.89 8.41 0.05
N GLU A 64 -10.52 7.90 1.10
CA GLU A 64 -9.78 7.24 2.18
C GLU A 64 -9.03 6.01 1.65
N PHE A 65 -7.81 5.81 2.11
CA PHE A 65 -6.99 4.67 1.70
C PHE A 65 -6.85 3.65 2.83
N SER A 66 -7.06 2.38 2.50
CA SER A 66 -6.77 1.24 3.37
C SER A 66 -5.63 0.41 2.79
N ALA A 67 -4.56 0.28 3.56
CA ALA A 67 -3.38 -0.52 3.26
C ALA A 67 -3.38 -1.81 4.09
N PHE A 68 -3.50 -2.96 3.43
CA PHE A 68 -3.37 -4.26 4.09
C PHE A 68 -1.99 -4.85 3.82
N PHE A 69 -1.32 -5.24 4.90
CA PHE A 69 -0.03 -5.91 4.88
C PHE A 69 -0.27 -7.39 5.17
N SER A 70 -0.13 -8.24 4.16
CA SER A 70 -0.40 -9.67 4.27
C SER A 70 0.88 -10.48 4.28
N ASP A 71 0.98 -11.42 5.22
CA ASP A 71 2.05 -12.41 5.27
C ASP A 71 1.59 -13.63 6.09
N LEU A 72 2.43 -14.66 6.19
CA LEU A 72 2.18 -15.82 7.03
C LEU A 72 2.00 -15.41 8.51
N PRO A 73 1.25 -16.19 9.30
CA PRO A 73 1.12 -15.93 10.74
C PRO A 73 2.44 -15.90 11.51
N SER A 74 3.50 -16.49 10.97
CA SER A 74 4.85 -16.49 11.52
C SER A 74 5.64 -15.21 11.25
N ASN A 75 5.13 -14.29 10.43
CA ASN A 75 5.78 -13.02 10.17
C ASN A 75 5.76 -12.12 11.42
N ASP A 76 6.80 -11.30 11.57
CA ASP A 76 6.90 -10.36 12.67
C ASP A 76 6.13 -9.06 12.39
N PHE A 77 4.81 -9.14 12.53
CA PHE A 77 3.92 -7.97 12.41
C PHE A 77 4.17 -6.92 13.49
N ASN A 78 4.75 -7.28 14.64
CA ASN A 78 5.06 -6.31 15.69
C ASN A 78 6.11 -5.32 15.21
N THR A 79 7.19 -5.84 14.60
CA THR A 79 8.23 -4.99 13.98
C THR A 79 7.63 -4.13 12.88
N LEU A 80 6.78 -4.70 12.01
CA LEU A 80 6.12 -3.93 10.96
C LEU A 80 5.30 -2.76 11.53
N PHE A 81 4.48 -3.01 12.55
CA PHE A 81 3.62 -1.99 13.15
C PHE A 81 4.42 -0.90 13.89
N GLN A 82 5.57 -1.23 14.47
CA GLN A 82 6.48 -0.25 15.06
C GLN A 82 7.13 0.66 14.00
N LEU A 83 7.35 0.16 12.79
CA LEU A 83 7.93 0.94 11.68
C LEU A 83 6.91 1.81 10.95
N LEU A 84 5.61 1.57 11.12
CA LEU A 84 4.59 2.35 10.43
C LEU A 84 4.63 3.82 10.90
N PRO A 85 4.73 4.77 9.96
CA PRO A 85 4.67 6.19 10.30
C PRO A 85 3.33 6.53 10.96
N PRO A 86 3.29 7.55 11.85
CA PRO A 86 2.03 8.07 12.39
C PRO A 86 1.11 8.55 11.26
N LEU A 87 -0.21 8.44 11.48
CA LEU A 87 -1.21 8.97 10.54
C LEU A 87 -1.13 10.50 10.52
N ALA A 88 -1.14 11.10 9.34
CA ALA A 88 -1.24 12.55 9.20
C ALA A 88 -2.57 13.04 9.79
N ASN A 89 -2.52 13.98 10.73
CA ASN A 89 -3.73 14.58 11.29
C ASN A 89 -4.39 15.49 10.25
N SER A 90 -5.71 15.42 10.07
CA SER A 90 -6.46 16.39 9.24
C SER A 90 -6.44 17.77 9.90
N GLY A 91 -5.39 18.56 9.62
CA GLY A 91 -5.22 19.91 10.16
C GLY A 91 -3.81 20.49 10.01
N VAL A 92 -2.99 19.90 9.15
CA VAL A 92 -1.55 20.15 9.06
C VAL A 92 -1.26 21.55 8.53
N SER A 93 -0.42 22.31 9.23
CA SER A 93 0.08 23.61 8.78
C SER A 93 1.06 23.45 7.59
N MET A 94 1.25 24.51 6.79
CA MET A 94 2.21 24.52 5.67
C MET A 94 3.64 24.12 6.09
N GLU A 95 3.99 24.33 7.36
CA GLU A 95 5.31 24.02 7.94
C GLU A 95 5.50 22.50 8.20
N GLU A 96 4.42 21.79 8.54
CA GLU A 96 4.43 20.34 8.71
C GLU A 96 4.27 19.59 7.37
N CYS A 97 3.69 20.22 6.34
CA CYS A 97 3.74 19.70 4.97
C CYS A 97 5.18 19.57 4.43
N LEU A 98 6.10 20.42 4.91
CA LEU A 98 7.53 20.31 4.60
C LEU A 98 8.21 19.19 5.41
N ALA A 99 7.65 18.80 6.56
CA ALA A 99 8.04 17.64 7.36
C ALA A 99 7.33 16.33 6.95
N ALA A 100 6.48 16.36 5.92
CA ALA A 100 5.56 15.28 5.50
C ALA A 100 6.22 13.95 5.09
N ASN A 101 7.55 13.86 5.04
CA ASN A 101 8.23 12.59 4.80
C ASN A 101 8.08 11.56 5.94
N ASN A 102 7.48 11.94 7.07
CA ASN A 102 7.38 11.10 8.25
C ASN A 102 5.94 10.73 8.67
N HIS A 103 4.93 11.01 7.85
CA HIS A 103 3.54 10.64 8.12
C HIS A 103 2.94 9.79 7.00
N ARG A 104 2.07 8.85 7.36
CA ARG A 104 1.26 8.09 6.40
C ARG A 104 -0.07 8.78 6.17
N SER A 105 -0.64 8.61 4.98
CA SER A 105 -1.95 9.13 4.58
C SER A 105 -3.00 8.03 4.40
N TYR A 106 -2.85 6.91 5.11
CA TYR A 106 -3.68 5.72 4.97
C TYR A 106 -3.86 4.98 6.30
N PHE A 107 -4.99 4.28 6.41
CA PHE A 107 -5.22 3.31 7.47
C PHE A 107 -4.46 2.02 7.15
N ALA A 108 -3.89 1.40 8.17
CA ALA A 108 -3.06 0.21 8.00
C ALA A 108 -3.63 -0.96 8.81
N ALA A 109 -3.59 -2.16 8.25
CA ALA A 109 -3.96 -3.40 8.93
C ALA A 109 -3.05 -4.55 8.50
N GLY A 110 -2.75 -5.47 9.43
CA GLY A 110 -2.07 -6.72 9.13
C GLY A 110 -3.06 -7.85 8.86
N VAL A 111 -2.75 -8.71 7.89
CA VAL A 111 -3.58 -9.86 7.50
C VAL A 111 -2.75 -11.15 7.57
N PRO A 112 -2.81 -11.88 8.70
CA PRO A 112 -2.05 -13.11 8.87
C PRO A 112 -2.71 -14.27 8.10
N GLY A 113 -1.99 -14.84 7.14
CA GLY A 113 -2.42 -16.00 6.37
C GLY A 113 -1.63 -16.22 5.09
N SER A 114 -1.61 -17.47 4.62
CA SER A 114 -1.06 -17.77 3.29
C SER A 114 -1.92 -17.14 2.19
N PHE A 115 -1.29 -16.42 1.26
CA PHE A 115 -1.95 -15.88 0.07
C PHE A 115 -2.21 -16.93 -1.02
N TYR A 116 -1.81 -18.20 -0.82
CA TYR A 116 -2.23 -19.33 -1.67
C TYR A 116 -3.68 -19.78 -1.41
N ARG A 117 -4.35 -19.14 -0.45
CA ARG A 117 -5.78 -19.31 -0.15
C ARG A 117 -6.45 -17.93 -0.07
N ARG A 118 -7.78 -17.92 0.04
CA ARG A 118 -8.54 -16.67 0.20
C ARG A 118 -8.14 -15.95 1.48
N LEU A 119 -7.85 -14.65 1.34
CA LEU A 119 -7.57 -13.73 2.46
C LEU A 119 -8.63 -12.63 2.60
N PHE A 120 -9.24 -12.22 1.48
CA PHE A 120 -10.20 -11.12 1.43
C PHE A 120 -11.57 -11.57 0.90
N PRO A 121 -12.66 -10.86 1.26
CA PRO A 121 -13.95 -10.99 0.60
C PRO A 121 -13.86 -10.80 -0.91
N ALA A 122 -14.88 -11.25 -1.64
CA ALA A 122 -14.95 -11.00 -3.08
C ALA A 122 -15.18 -9.50 -3.34
N ARG A 123 -14.47 -8.95 -4.35
CA ARG A 123 -14.63 -7.56 -4.83
C ARG A 123 -14.37 -6.48 -3.76
N SER A 124 -13.43 -6.72 -2.85
CA SER A 124 -13.10 -5.78 -1.76
C SER A 124 -11.69 -5.19 -1.85
N VAL A 125 -10.97 -5.41 -2.95
CA VAL A 125 -9.59 -4.96 -3.13
C VAL A 125 -9.45 -4.34 -4.51
N ASP A 126 -8.91 -3.12 -4.57
CA ASP A 126 -8.68 -2.40 -5.83
C ASP A 126 -7.33 -2.75 -6.43
N VAL A 127 -6.29 -2.88 -5.59
CA VAL A 127 -4.92 -3.18 -6.03
C VAL A 127 -4.28 -4.25 -5.15
N PHE A 128 -3.80 -5.32 -5.78
CA PHE A 128 -2.85 -6.24 -5.18
C PHE A 128 -1.43 -5.97 -5.68
N HIS A 129 -0.49 -5.91 -4.76
CA HIS A 129 0.94 -5.89 -5.02
C HIS A 129 1.58 -7.13 -4.40
N SER A 130 2.60 -7.68 -5.06
CA SER A 130 3.47 -8.70 -4.49
C SER A 130 4.84 -8.60 -5.14
N ALA A 131 5.90 -8.56 -4.33
CA ALA A 131 7.28 -8.54 -4.80
C ALA A 131 8.09 -9.60 -4.08
N PHE A 132 8.78 -10.45 -4.84
CA PHE A 132 9.67 -11.51 -4.32
C PHE A 132 9.00 -12.50 -3.33
N SER A 133 7.69 -12.72 -3.43
CA SER A 133 6.95 -13.62 -2.51
C SER A 133 6.38 -14.86 -3.21
N LEU A 134 6.03 -14.75 -4.50
CA LEU A 134 5.40 -15.84 -5.28
C LEU A 134 6.33 -17.02 -5.62
N HIS A 135 7.64 -16.89 -5.43
CA HIS A 135 8.59 -17.98 -5.71
C HIS A 135 8.64 -19.02 -4.58
N TRP A 136 8.05 -18.74 -3.42
CA TRP A 136 7.99 -19.65 -2.29
C TRP A 136 6.84 -20.64 -2.46
N LEU A 137 7.12 -21.94 -2.59
CA LEU A 137 6.10 -22.97 -2.70
C LEU A 137 5.25 -23.07 -1.43
N SER A 138 3.98 -23.46 -1.58
CA SER A 138 3.05 -23.62 -0.46
C SER A 138 3.41 -24.80 0.44
N GLN A 139 4.05 -25.83 -0.12
CA GLN A 139 4.57 -27.02 0.55
C GLN A 139 5.83 -27.48 -0.20
N THR A 140 6.80 -28.00 0.55
CA THR A 140 7.98 -28.71 0.03
C THR A 140 7.75 -30.21 0.05
#